data_AF-I2B6W2-F1
#
_entry.id   AF-I2B6W2-F1
#
_cell.length_a   1.000
_cell.length_b   1.000
_cell.length_c   1.000
_cell.angle_alpha   90.00
_cell.angle_beta   90.00
_cell.angle_gamma   90.00
#
_symmetry.space_group_name_H-M   'P 1'
#
loop_
_entity.id
_entity.type
_entity.pdbx_description
1 polymer ?
#
loop_
_entity_poly.entity_id
_entity_poly.type
_entity_poly.pdbx_seq_one_letter_code
_entity_poly.pdbx_strand_id
1 'polypeptide(L)'
;MSKEGLCGLDKKIDNKSSVSGGGGDEFIKKITDKNNKLNTLYFINGKVKYLPIILFQNEKRYVYKLYESKYDLENGKYRIISCENNNSACELYESDTWVVIQATPEPSIDFEVLKNLNGKSTFEKAVATKVDVVIDRNSPFEVKSSKAYFQSSTGKKLKSYLVKGDKITLLNFSESRCFVEYTNPKNKSIDGYISCQDLNIFN
;
A
#
# COMPACT_ATOMS: atom_id res chain seq x y z
N MET A 1 -15.73 -1.92 -13.79
CA MET A 1 -14.45 -2.65 -13.70
C MET A 1 -13.34 -1.70 -14.17
N SER A 2 -12.76 -0.93 -13.26
CA SER A 2 -11.53 -0.18 -13.55
C SER A 2 -10.34 -1.09 -13.23
N LYS A 3 -9.39 -1.18 -14.16
CA LYS A 3 -8.13 -1.93 -13.99
C LYS A 3 -7.05 -0.90 -13.67
N GLU A 4 -6.48 -0.97 -12.48
CA GLU A 4 -5.30 -0.18 -12.15
C GLU A 4 -4.06 -0.78 -12.83
N GLY A 5 -3.25 0.08 -13.45
CA GLY A 5 -2.00 -0.30 -14.10
C GLY A 5 -0.82 -0.19 -13.13
N LEU A 6 -0.06 -1.27 -12.99
CA LEU A 6 1.31 -1.25 -12.48
C LEU A 6 2.26 -1.21 -13.69
N CYS A 7 3.22 -0.29 -13.71
CA CYS A 7 4.22 -0.20 -14.77
C CYS A 7 5.46 -1.03 -14.42
N GLY A 8 5.80 -1.99 -15.27
CA GLY A 8 6.97 -2.88 -15.12
C GLY A 8 8.24 -2.33 -15.76
N LEU A 9 8.58 -1.06 -15.50
CA LEU A 9 9.75 -0.39 -16.10
C LEU A 9 11.11 -0.93 -15.63
N ASP A 10 11.14 -1.76 -14.59
CA ASP A 10 12.33 -2.44 -14.10
C ASP A 10 12.81 -3.57 -15.04
N LYS A 11 12.06 -3.87 -16.12
CA LYS A 11 12.56 -4.70 -17.23
C LYS A 11 12.98 -3.84 -18.42
N LYS A 12 14.28 -3.86 -18.71
CA LYS A 12 14.85 -3.33 -19.96
C LYS A 12 14.34 -4.19 -21.12
N ILE A 13 13.29 -3.75 -21.79
CA ILE A 13 12.82 -4.35 -23.04
C ILE A 13 13.75 -3.83 -24.13
N ASP A 14 14.76 -4.60 -24.49
CA ASP A 14 15.56 -4.32 -25.68
C ASP A 14 14.90 -4.92 -26.92
N ASN A 15 15.26 -4.45 -28.12
CA ASN A 15 14.70 -4.89 -29.41
C ASN A 15 14.94 -6.39 -29.73
N LYS A 16 15.55 -7.17 -28.81
CA LYS A 16 15.72 -8.63 -28.90
C LYS A 16 14.82 -9.39 -27.93
N SER A 17 14.21 -8.70 -26.96
CA SER A 17 13.27 -9.29 -26.01
C SER A 17 11.86 -9.34 -26.60
N SER A 18 11.59 -10.38 -27.40
CA SER A 18 10.22 -10.78 -27.70
C SER A 18 9.56 -11.22 -26.38
N VAL A 19 8.77 -10.35 -25.75
CA VAL A 19 7.83 -10.77 -24.71
C VAL A 19 6.69 -11.52 -25.40
N SER A 20 6.99 -12.73 -25.84
CA SER A 20 6.04 -13.72 -26.33
C SER A 20 6.19 -14.97 -25.46
N GLY A 21 5.15 -15.28 -24.69
CA GLY A 21 5.02 -16.51 -23.89
C GLY A 21 5.49 -16.42 -22.43
N GLY A 22 4.65 -16.91 -21.51
CA GLY A 22 4.98 -17.38 -20.15
C GLY A 22 5.44 -16.33 -19.12
N GLY A 23 6.50 -15.58 -19.43
CA GLY A 23 7.10 -14.61 -18.50
C GLY A 23 6.34 -13.28 -18.37
N GLY A 24 5.60 -12.89 -19.42
CA GLY A 24 4.63 -11.79 -19.33
C GLY A 24 3.39 -12.18 -18.53
N ASP A 25 2.92 -13.42 -18.74
CA ASP A 25 1.77 -13.98 -18.02
C ASP A 25 2.06 -14.16 -16.54
N GLU A 26 3.28 -14.59 -16.17
CA GLU A 26 3.70 -14.70 -14.77
C GLU A 26 3.79 -13.33 -14.08
N PHE A 27 4.21 -12.28 -14.81
CA PHE A 27 4.24 -10.91 -14.29
C PHE A 27 2.83 -10.35 -14.08
N ILE A 28 1.96 -10.48 -15.09
CA ILE A 28 0.55 -10.10 -14.99
C ILE A 28 -0.15 -10.89 -13.90
N LYS A 29 0.17 -12.18 -13.75
CA LYS A 29 -0.38 -13.04 -12.70
C LYS A 29 0.07 -12.57 -11.31
N LYS A 30 1.36 -12.25 -11.10
CA LYS A 30 1.83 -11.69 -9.82
C LYS A 30 1.13 -10.39 -9.46
N ILE A 31 0.87 -9.53 -10.45
CA ILE A 31 0.08 -8.30 -10.27
C ILE A 31 -1.37 -8.63 -9.91
N THR A 32 -1.98 -9.53 -10.67
CA THR A 32 -3.37 -9.95 -10.47
C THR A 32 -3.57 -10.61 -9.11
N ASP A 33 -2.63 -11.46 -8.68
CA ASP A 33 -2.65 -12.15 -7.40
C ASP A 33 -2.50 -11.15 -6.24
N LYS A 34 -1.61 -10.14 -6.36
CA LYS A 34 -1.52 -9.04 -5.39
C LYS A 34 -2.81 -8.22 -5.33
N ASN A 35 -3.41 -7.91 -6.47
CA ASN A 35 -4.64 -7.13 -6.53
C ASN A 35 -5.85 -7.90 -5.97
N ASN A 36 -5.93 -9.20 -6.24
CA ASN A 36 -7.02 -10.06 -5.76
C ASN A 36 -6.92 -10.38 -4.27
N LYS A 37 -5.76 -10.12 -3.65
CA LYS A 37 -5.52 -10.40 -2.24
C LYS A 37 -6.23 -9.42 -1.31
N LEU A 38 -6.51 -8.20 -1.78
CA LEU A 38 -7.26 -7.20 -1.03
C LEU A 38 -8.77 -7.39 -1.26
N ASN A 39 -9.48 -7.90 -0.26
CA ASN A 39 -10.94 -7.96 -0.27
C ASN A 39 -11.53 -6.59 0.07
N THR A 40 -11.88 -5.79 -0.93
CA THR A 40 -12.44 -4.44 -0.73
C THR A 40 -13.89 -4.41 -0.27
N LEU A 41 -14.58 -5.57 -0.13
CA LEU A 41 -15.99 -5.62 0.25
C LEU A 41 -16.28 -5.00 1.62
N TYR A 42 -15.34 -5.11 2.58
CA TYR A 42 -15.53 -4.48 3.89
C TYR A 42 -15.61 -2.95 3.77
N PHE A 43 -14.87 -2.36 2.83
CA PHE A 43 -14.88 -0.93 2.56
C PHE A 43 -16.10 -0.53 1.72
N ILE A 44 -16.41 -1.28 0.66
CA ILE A 44 -17.57 -1.05 -0.20
C ILE A 44 -18.89 -1.10 0.58
N ASN A 45 -18.97 -1.97 1.59
CA ASN A 45 -20.14 -2.11 2.46
C ASN A 45 -20.12 -1.15 3.66
N GLY A 46 -19.16 -0.22 3.74
CA GLY A 46 -19.10 0.81 4.77
C GLY A 46 -18.69 0.32 6.17
N LYS A 47 -18.06 -0.86 6.30
CA LYS A 47 -17.54 -1.34 7.60
C LYS A 47 -16.34 -0.51 8.07
N VAL A 48 -15.63 0.13 7.14
CA VAL A 48 -14.58 1.13 7.41
C VAL A 48 -14.85 2.37 6.56
N LYS A 49 -14.46 3.54 7.06
CA LYS A 49 -14.74 4.83 6.40
C LYS A 49 -13.86 5.09 5.18
N TYR A 50 -12.64 4.57 5.19
CA TYR A 50 -11.63 4.79 4.15
C TYR A 50 -10.77 3.52 3.99
N LEU A 51 -10.05 3.43 2.88
CA LEU A 51 -9.19 2.29 2.55
C LEU A 51 -7.74 2.76 2.36
N PRO A 52 -6.89 2.64 3.40
CA PRO A 52 -5.46 2.86 3.28
C PRO A 52 -4.75 1.57 2.83
N ILE A 53 -3.80 1.71 1.90
CA ILE A 53 -2.94 0.62 1.41
C ILE A 53 -1.48 1.06 1.54
N ILE A 54 -0.71 0.38 2.40
CA ILE A 54 0.72 0.69 2.59
C ILE A 54 1.49 0.34 1.31
N LEU A 55 2.21 1.33 0.79
CA LEU A 55 3.11 1.17 -0.36
C LEU A 55 4.56 0.97 0.12
N PHE A 56 4.93 1.65 1.19
CA PHE A 56 6.29 1.65 1.72
C PHE A 56 6.29 2.03 3.20
N GLN A 57 7.18 1.44 4.00
CA GLN A 57 7.50 1.98 5.31
C GLN A 57 8.89 1.56 5.76
N ASN A 58 9.56 2.45 6.48
CA ASN A 58 10.82 2.21 7.18
C ASN A 58 10.84 3.03 8.48
N GLU A 59 12.00 3.10 9.13
CA GLU A 59 12.15 3.85 10.39
C GLU A 59 11.95 5.37 10.23
N LYS A 60 12.15 5.91 9.03
CA LYS A 60 12.07 7.36 8.77
C LYS A 60 10.66 7.80 8.36
N ARG A 61 10.02 7.03 7.49
CA ARG A 61 8.75 7.42 6.85
C ARG A 61 7.88 6.22 6.49
N TYR A 62 6.61 6.50 6.26
CA TYR A 62 5.63 5.58 5.70
C TYR A 62 4.87 6.27 4.57
N VAL A 63 4.49 5.47 3.57
CA VAL A 63 3.81 5.94 2.36
C VAL A 63 2.67 4.99 2.06
N TYR A 64 1.51 5.56 1.77
CA TYR A 64 0.31 4.78 1.53
C TYR A 64 -0.59 5.46 0.51
N LYS A 65 -1.38 4.62 -0.15
CA LYS A 65 -2.47 5.00 -1.03
C LYS A 65 -3.75 5.09 -0.20
N LEU A 66 -4.55 6.13 -0.41
CA LEU A 66 -5.79 6.34 0.30
C LEU A 66 -6.97 6.46 -0.68
N TYR A 67 -7.99 5.62 -0.48
CA TYR A 67 -9.31 5.82 -1.06
C TYR A 67 -10.26 6.29 0.04
N GLU A 68 -10.87 7.46 -0.13
CA GLU A 68 -11.75 8.07 0.87
C GLU A 68 -13.19 7.55 0.74
N SER A 69 -13.57 7.05 -0.44
CA SER A 69 -14.93 6.55 -0.68
C SER A 69 -14.96 5.34 -1.63
N LYS A 70 -16.08 4.62 -1.61
CA LYS A 70 -16.40 3.59 -2.61
C LYS A 70 -16.30 4.14 -4.03
N TYR A 71 -16.79 5.38 -4.24
CA TYR A 71 -16.74 6.03 -5.55
C TYR A 71 -15.29 6.23 -6.01
N ASP A 72 -14.40 6.64 -5.11
CA ASP A 72 -12.98 6.81 -5.43
C ASP A 72 -12.35 5.49 -5.87
N LEU A 73 -12.63 4.40 -5.14
CA LEU A 73 -12.16 3.06 -5.51
C LEU A 73 -12.71 2.60 -6.87
N GLU A 74 -14.00 2.77 -7.13
CA GLU A 74 -14.61 2.38 -8.41
C GLU A 74 -14.03 3.15 -9.60
N ASN A 75 -13.68 4.41 -9.40
CA ASN A 75 -13.13 5.30 -10.43
C ASN A 75 -11.58 5.31 -10.47
N GLY A 76 -10.92 4.52 -9.63
CA GLY A 76 -9.44 4.50 -9.54
C GLY A 76 -8.85 5.85 -9.09
N LYS A 77 -9.62 6.65 -8.35
CA LYS A 77 -9.17 7.90 -7.75
C LYS A 77 -8.61 7.61 -6.36
N TYR A 78 -7.45 8.16 -6.06
CA TYR A 78 -6.80 7.97 -4.77
C TYR A 78 -5.82 9.10 -4.54
N ARG A 79 -5.37 9.23 -3.30
CA ARG A 79 -4.25 10.11 -2.96
C ARG A 79 -3.08 9.27 -2.48
N ILE A 80 -1.87 9.77 -2.71
CA ILE A 80 -0.66 9.20 -2.11
C ILE A 80 -0.25 10.12 -0.96
N ILE A 81 -0.07 9.55 0.22
CA ILE A 81 0.34 10.27 1.40
C ILE A 81 1.68 9.71 1.88
N SER A 82 2.65 10.58 2.10
CA SER A 82 3.98 10.28 2.62
C SER A 82 4.18 11.04 3.93
N CYS A 83 4.50 10.32 5.00
CA CYS A 83 4.62 10.90 6.32
C CYS A 83 5.93 10.47 6.97
N GLU A 84 6.58 11.37 7.68
CA GLU A 84 7.68 10.98 8.58
C GLU A 84 7.09 10.35 9.85
N ASN A 85 7.71 9.31 10.39
CA ASN A 85 7.16 8.59 11.56
C ASN A 85 7.06 9.46 12.82
N ASN A 86 7.93 10.45 12.96
CA ASN A 86 8.06 11.30 14.16
C ASN A 86 7.52 12.73 13.95
N ASN A 87 6.84 12.98 12.84
CA ASN A 87 6.33 14.29 12.47
C ASN A 87 4.83 14.20 12.18
N SER A 88 4.09 15.25 12.51
CA SER A 88 2.65 15.33 12.18
C SER A 88 2.43 15.77 10.73
N ALA A 89 3.44 16.40 10.11
CA ALA A 89 3.37 16.89 8.75
C ALA A 89 3.60 15.77 7.74
N CYS A 90 2.65 15.62 6.83
CA CYS A 90 2.71 14.70 5.71
C CYS A 90 2.68 15.44 4.38
N GLU A 91 3.20 14.78 3.36
CA GLU A 91 3.22 15.20 1.97
C GLU A 91 2.10 14.48 1.22
N LEU A 92 1.20 15.26 0.63
CA LEU A 92 0.10 14.79 -0.19
C LEU A 92 0.45 14.91 -1.67
N TYR A 93 0.24 13.82 -2.41
CA TYR A 93 0.42 13.75 -3.85
C TYR A 93 -0.88 13.29 -4.52
N GLU A 94 -1.10 13.78 -5.74
CA GLU A 94 -2.26 13.46 -6.57
C GLU A 94 -2.16 12.06 -7.20
N SER A 95 -3.27 11.58 -7.75
CA SER A 95 -3.41 10.21 -8.29
C SER A 95 -2.52 9.90 -9.51
N ASP A 96 -1.98 10.92 -10.17
CA ASP A 96 -1.07 10.80 -11.31
C ASP A 96 0.41 10.65 -10.90
N THR A 97 0.68 10.68 -9.59
CA THR A 97 2.02 10.53 -9.05
C THR A 97 2.45 9.07 -9.03
N TRP A 98 3.63 8.82 -9.59
CA TRP A 98 4.36 7.57 -9.55
C TRP A 98 5.16 7.47 -8.26
N VAL A 99 5.04 6.33 -7.57
CA VAL A 99 5.84 6.01 -6.39
C VAL A 99 6.95 5.07 -6.82
N VAL A 100 8.18 5.58 -6.85
CA VAL A 100 9.35 4.83 -7.30
C VAL A 100 10.12 4.34 -6.08
N ILE A 101 10.15 3.03 -5.85
CA ILE A 101 10.89 2.42 -4.74
C ILE A 101 12.18 1.83 -5.29
N GLN A 102 13.32 2.44 -4.95
CA GLN A 102 14.62 1.91 -5.36
C GLN A 102 15.05 0.84 -4.36
N ALA A 103 15.30 -0.37 -4.85
CA ALA A 103 15.70 -1.48 -4.00
C ALA A 103 17.21 -1.47 -3.73
N THR A 104 17.56 -1.57 -2.45
CA THR A 104 18.86 -1.95 -1.88
C THR A 104 20.04 -0.94 -1.94
N PRO A 105 20.93 -0.95 -0.93
CA PRO A 105 20.85 -1.71 0.33
C PRO A 105 19.84 -1.13 1.34
N GLU A 106 19.57 0.17 1.24
CA GLU A 106 18.52 0.87 1.99
C GLU A 106 17.45 1.32 1.00
N PRO A 107 16.23 0.74 1.05
CA PRO A 107 15.15 1.16 0.17
C PRO A 107 14.88 2.66 0.30
N SER A 108 14.95 3.37 -0.83
CA SER A 108 14.56 4.77 -0.94
C SER A 108 13.26 4.90 -1.74
N ILE A 109 12.61 6.04 -1.60
CA ILE A 109 11.36 6.34 -2.30
C ILE A 109 11.42 7.73 -2.91
N ASP A 110 11.07 7.78 -4.19
CA ASP A 110 10.91 9.00 -4.97
C ASP A 110 9.48 9.11 -5.49
N PHE A 111 9.04 10.34 -5.74
CA PHE A 111 7.73 10.66 -6.25
C PHE A 111 7.88 11.41 -7.56
N GLU A 112 7.30 10.87 -8.64
CA GLU A 112 7.49 11.39 -9.99
C GLU A 112 6.14 11.58 -10.70
N VAL A 113 6.07 12.50 -11.66
CA VAL A 113 4.92 12.68 -12.55
C VAL A 113 5.40 12.62 -13.99
N LEU A 114 4.63 11.94 -14.84
CA LEU A 114 4.88 11.89 -16.27
C LEU A 114 4.35 13.16 -16.94
N LYS A 115 5.23 13.99 -17.49
CA LYS A 115 4.85 15.15 -18.29
C LYS A 115 5.06 14.87 -19.77
N ASN A 116 4.11 15.34 -20.58
CA ASN A 116 4.22 15.34 -22.03
C ASN A 116 4.45 16.77 -22.51
N LEU A 117 5.66 17.08 -22.95
CA LEU A 117 6.05 18.38 -23.50
C LEU A 117 6.51 18.18 -24.93
N ASN A 118 5.85 18.84 -25.88
CA ASN A 118 6.20 18.83 -27.30
C ASN A 118 6.36 17.42 -27.91
N GLY A 119 5.47 16.49 -27.53
CA GLY A 119 5.49 15.10 -28.01
C GLY A 119 6.57 14.21 -27.37
N LYS A 120 7.33 14.72 -26.40
CA LYS A 120 8.30 13.95 -25.60
C LYS A 120 7.76 13.75 -24.18
N SER A 121 7.83 12.52 -23.69
CA SER A 121 7.48 12.17 -22.32
C SER A 121 8.71 12.23 -21.42
N THR A 122 8.61 12.95 -20.29
CA THR A 122 9.67 13.05 -19.28
C THR A 122 9.09 12.84 -17.89
N PHE A 123 9.85 12.18 -17.02
CA PHE A 123 9.54 12.10 -15.60
C PHE A 123 10.14 13.31 -14.88
N GLU A 124 9.32 13.97 -14.08
CA GLU A 124 9.74 15.08 -13.23
C GLU A 124 9.35 14.80 -11.78
N LYS A 125 10.04 15.42 -10.83
CA LYS A 125 9.72 15.28 -9.41
C LYS A 125 8.31 15.80 -9.13
N ALA A 126 7.51 14.99 -8.44
CA ALA A 126 6.16 15.37 -8.06
C ALA A 126 6.18 16.52 -7.04
N VAL A 127 5.23 17.44 -7.16
CA VAL A 127 5.03 18.53 -6.21
C VAL A 127 4.04 18.06 -5.15
N ALA A 128 4.45 18.12 -3.88
CA ALA A 128 3.60 17.74 -2.76
C ALA A 128 2.91 18.95 -2.14
N THR A 129 1.70 18.74 -1.61
CA THR A 129 1.06 19.67 -0.68
C THR A 129 1.26 19.20 0.75
N LYS A 130 1.68 20.08 1.66
CA LYS A 130 1.79 19.73 3.09
C LYS A 130 0.41 19.65 3.72
N VAL A 131 0.15 18.56 4.42
CA VAL A 131 -1.11 18.29 5.11
C VAL A 131 -0.86 17.67 6.48
N ASP A 132 -1.77 17.92 7.42
CA ASP A 132 -1.82 17.18 8.68
C ASP A 132 -2.70 15.94 8.52
N VAL A 133 -2.20 14.79 8.97
CA VAL A 133 -2.97 13.54 8.99
C VAL A 133 -3.82 13.47 10.27
N VAL A 134 -5.09 13.14 10.08
CA VAL A 134 -6.10 12.96 11.13
C VAL A 134 -6.33 11.46 11.31
N ILE A 135 -6.01 10.97 12.51
CA ILE A 135 -5.99 9.53 12.87
C ILE A 135 -7.30 8.81 12.47
N ASP A 136 -8.46 9.45 12.63
CA ASP A 136 -9.78 8.83 12.39
C ASP A 136 -10.39 9.18 11.01
N ARG A 137 -9.59 9.70 10.08
CA ARG A 137 -10.04 10.06 8.73
C ARG A 137 -9.14 9.58 7.61
N ASN A 138 -7.83 9.68 7.77
CA ASN A 138 -6.91 9.43 6.67
C ASN A 138 -5.63 8.72 7.11
N SER A 139 -5.48 8.32 8.37
CA SER A 139 -4.29 7.58 8.83
C SER A 139 -4.39 6.09 8.49
N PRO A 140 -3.27 5.41 8.20
CA PRO A 140 -3.26 3.96 8.04
C PRO A 140 -3.80 3.21 9.27
N PHE A 141 -4.22 1.96 9.04
CA PHE A 141 -4.49 1.05 10.14
C PHE A 141 -3.19 0.67 10.83
N GLU A 142 -3.23 0.58 12.15
CA GLU A 142 -2.08 0.37 13.01
C GLU A 142 -2.39 -0.63 14.12
N VAL A 143 -1.34 -1.26 14.61
CA VAL A 143 -1.38 -2.07 15.82
C VAL A 143 -1.52 -1.15 17.04
N LYS A 144 -2.60 -1.31 17.80
CA LYS A 144 -2.82 -0.56 19.05
C LYS A 144 -2.33 -1.30 20.30
N SER A 145 -2.34 -2.63 20.25
CA SER A 145 -1.84 -3.48 21.33
C SER A 145 -0.31 -3.42 21.42
N SER A 146 0.25 -3.68 22.61
CA SER A 146 1.72 -3.74 22.77
C SER A 146 2.36 -4.81 21.88
N LYS A 147 1.68 -5.95 21.70
CA LYS A 147 2.04 -7.03 20.78
C LYS A 147 0.81 -7.63 20.12
N ALA A 148 0.76 -7.61 18.79
CA ALA A 148 -0.24 -8.30 17.98
C ALA A 148 0.41 -9.54 17.36
N TYR A 149 0.10 -10.72 17.89
CA TYR A 149 0.74 -11.95 17.41
C TYR A 149 0.08 -12.47 16.15
N PHE A 150 0.91 -12.89 15.18
CA PHE A 150 0.41 -13.61 14.03
C PHE A 150 -0.20 -14.95 14.47
N GLN A 151 -1.17 -15.40 13.69
CA GLN A 151 -1.93 -16.62 13.93
C GLN A 151 -1.85 -17.53 12.70
N SER A 152 -1.77 -18.84 12.94
CA SER A 152 -1.94 -19.84 11.88
C SER A 152 -3.33 -19.78 11.27
N SER A 153 -3.55 -20.49 10.14
CA SER A 153 -4.90 -20.66 9.57
C SER A 153 -5.91 -21.22 10.60
N THR A 154 -5.46 -22.10 11.50
CA THR A 154 -6.25 -22.68 12.59
C THR A 154 -6.41 -21.78 13.84
N GLY A 155 -5.88 -20.55 13.81
CA GLY A 155 -5.99 -19.58 14.90
C GLY A 155 -4.96 -19.75 16.02
N LYS A 156 -3.98 -20.65 15.87
CA LYS A 156 -2.90 -20.81 16.86
C LYS A 156 -1.93 -19.65 16.78
N LYS A 157 -1.62 -19.05 17.93
CA LYS A 157 -0.64 -17.98 18.08
C LYS A 157 0.76 -18.44 17.64
N LEU A 158 1.39 -17.65 16.78
CA LEU A 158 2.76 -17.82 16.31
C LEU A 158 3.74 -17.02 17.18
N LYS A 159 5.04 -17.30 17.03
CA LYS A 159 6.09 -16.56 17.73
C LYS A 159 6.33 -15.16 17.15
N SER A 160 6.01 -14.97 15.86
CA SER A 160 6.09 -13.67 15.20
C SER A 160 4.94 -12.77 15.64
N TYR A 161 5.23 -11.49 15.82
CA TYR A 161 4.26 -10.48 16.21
C TYR A 161 4.64 -9.13 15.61
N LEU A 162 3.65 -8.27 15.51
CA LEU A 162 3.79 -6.84 15.30
C LEU A 162 3.70 -6.12 16.64
N VAL A 163 4.26 -4.92 16.73
CA VAL A 163 4.27 -4.08 17.92
C VAL A 163 3.40 -2.84 17.74
N LYS A 164 3.06 -2.18 18.84
CA LYS A 164 2.26 -0.95 18.82
C LYS A 164 2.85 0.08 17.84
N GLY A 165 2.00 0.64 16.98
CA GLY A 165 2.35 1.63 15.96
C GLY A 165 2.79 1.06 14.62
N ASP A 166 2.98 -0.27 14.52
CA ASP A 166 3.21 -0.90 13.21
C ASP A 166 1.99 -0.69 12.31
N LYS A 167 2.23 -0.11 11.13
CA LYS A 167 1.19 0.15 10.13
C LYS A 167 1.01 -1.04 9.22
N ILE A 168 -0.22 -1.31 8.84
CA ILE A 168 -0.62 -2.48 8.07
C ILE A 168 -1.60 -2.11 6.96
N THR A 169 -1.65 -2.97 5.94
CA THR A 169 -2.76 -3.02 4.99
C THR A 169 -3.74 -4.09 5.47
N LEU A 170 -5.01 -3.72 5.65
CA LEU A 170 -6.07 -4.68 5.98
C LEU A 170 -6.50 -5.41 4.71
N LEU A 171 -6.14 -6.68 4.56
CA LEU A 171 -6.47 -7.46 3.37
C LEU A 171 -7.88 -8.03 3.42
N ASN A 172 -8.30 -8.49 4.60
CA ASN A 172 -9.63 -9.05 4.82
C ASN A 172 -9.99 -8.95 6.31
N PHE A 173 -11.29 -8.89 6.60
CA PHE A 173 -11.81 -8.74 7.95
C PHE A 173 -12.95 -9.74 8.20
N SER A 174 -12.82 -10.49 9.29
CA SER A 174 -13.92 -11.21 9.95
C SER A 174 -14.10 -10.64 11.37
N GLU A 175 -15.17 -11.00 12.08
CA GLU A 175 -15.48 -10.41 13.40
C GLU A 175 -14.33 -10.47 14.41
N SER A 176 -13.52 -11.53 14.40
CA SER A 176 -12.44 -11.73 15.38
C SER A 176 -11.03 -11.73 14.78
N ARG A 177 -10.90 -12.09 13.49
CA ARG A 177 -9.61 -12.28 12.82
C ARG A 177 -9.47 -11.39 11.60
N CYS A 178 -8.36 -10.68 11.56
CA CYS A 178 -8.00 -9.74 10.52
C CYS A 178 -6.84 -10.33 9.74
N PHE A 179 -7.01 -10.49 8.42
CA PHE A 179 -5.91 -10.83 7.54
C PHE A 179 -5.23 -9.54 7.12
N VAL A 180 -3.95 -9.41 7.41
CA VAL A 180 -3.19 -8.17 7.19
C VAL A 180 -1.92 -8.44 6.41
N GLU A 181 -1.44 -7.42 5.73
CA GLU A 181 -0.10 -7.35 5.15
C GLU A 181 0.70 -6.29 5.91
N TYR A 182 1.91 -6.68 6.33
CA TYR A 182 2.91 -5.79 6.91
C TYR A 182 4.12 -5.71 5.98
N THR A 183 4.49 -4.51 5.56
CA THR A 183 5.73 -4.28 4.79
C THR A 183 6.85 -3.89 5.75
N ASN A 184 7.93 -4.66 5.82
CA ASN A 184 9.03 -4.33 6.73
C ASN A 184 9.97 -3.26 6.15
N PRO A 185 10.92 -2.71 6.94
CA PRO A 185 11.88 -1.70 6.47
C PRO A 185 12.77 -2.11 5.29
N LYS A 186 12.85 -3.42 4.99
CA LYS A 186 13.55 -3.97 3.82
C LYS A 186 12.64 -4.09 2.59
N ASN A 187 11.46 -3.45 2.62
CA ASN A 187 10.42 -3.51 1.62
C ASN A 187 9.94 -4.95 1.31
N LYS A 188 9.88 -5.81 2.34
CA LYS A 188 9.32 -7.16 2.22
C LYS A 188 7.97 -7.23 2.90
N SER A 189 6.97 -7.65 2.14
CA SER A 189 5.60 -7.89 2.63
C SER A 189 5.51 -9.22 3.36
N ILE A 190 4.81 -9.22 4.50
CA ILE A 190 4.54 -10.38 5.35
C ILE A 190 3.04 -10.40 5.61
N ASP A 191 2.41 -11.53 5.30
CA ASP A 191 0.99 -11.71 5.48
C ASP A 191 0.68 -12.60 6.66
N GLY A 192 -0.43 -12.31 7.33
CA GLY A 192 -0.90 -13.20 8.36
C GLY A 192 -2.20 -12.76 9.00
N TYR A 193 -2.78 -13.68 9.76
CA TYR A 193 -3.93 -13.38 10.59
C TYR A 193 -3.46 -12.81 11.92
N ILE A 194 -4.13 -11.77 12.39
CA ILE A 194 -4.00 -11.24 13.76
C ILE A 194 -5.39 -11.00 14.35
N SER A 195 -5.47 -10.78 15.66
CA SER A 195 -6.73 -10.40 16.30
C SER A 195 -7.14 -9.01 15.82
N CYS A 196 -8.38 -8.85 15.35
CA CYS A 196 -8.88 -7.52 14.98
C CYS A 196 -8.94 -6.57 16.17
N GLN A 197 -9.04 -7.11 17.39
CA GLN A 197 -9.00 -6.32 18.63
C GLN A 197 -7.63 -5.70 18.90
N ASP A 198 -6.57 -6.18 18.25
CA ASP A 198 -5.22 -5.61 18.36
C ASP A 198 -5.01 -4.41 17.41
N LEU A 199 -6.01 -4.06 16.60
CA LEU A 199 -5.94 -3.01 15.58
C LEU A 199 -6.87 -1.82 15.90
N ASN A 200 -6.56 -0.67 15.30
CA ASN A 200 -7.35 0.57 15.38
C ASN A 200 -8.40 0.72 14.26
N ILE A 201 -8.98 -0.38 13.75
CA ILE A 201 -9.86 -0.36 12.57
C ILE A 201 -11.15 0.47 12.78
N PHE A 202 -11.66 0.54 14.01
CA PHE A 202 -12.99 1.08 14.33
C PHE A 202 -12.96 2.37 15.16
N ASN A 203 -11.78 2.99 15.31
CA ASN A 203 -11.66 4.25 16.02
C ASN A 203 -12.13 5.42 15.13
#